data_AF-A0A916MBA9-F1
#
_entry.id   AF-A0A916MBA9-F1
#
_cell.length_a   1.000
_cell.length_b   1.000
_cell.length_c   1.000
_cell.angle_alpha   90.00
_cell.angle_beta   90.00
_cell.angle_gamma   90.00
#
_symmetry.space_group_name_H-M   'P 1'
#
loop_
_entity.id
_entity.type
_entity.pdbx_description
1 polymer ?
#
loop_
_entity_poly.entity_id
_entity_poly.type
_entity_poly.pdbx_seq_one_letter_code
_entity_poly.pdbx_strand_id
1 'polypeptide(L)'
;MTTETKSEPRVPVSTYRLQFNRHFRFTDAKAIIHYLNNLGISDIYASPYFKAREGSLHGYDIVDHNTLNPEIGTEEEYHGMIQELWKCGMGQILDIVPNHMCITSNENTWWMDVLENGSGSIYADFFDIDWEPVKIELKDKVLIPILGDQYGIVLERQELQLAFENGDFFLYYYQHKFPIRPKTYIDILQYRIDELKNLLTPENPHLNELLSIITALNHLPSYTEKDPEKIAERYREKEIIKKRLWNHYSGNLEIKTFIDENVRTLNGVKDKPESFDFLDNLLNQQIYRLSQWS
;
A
#
# COMPACT_ATOMS: atom_id res chain seq x y z
N MET A 1 -22.63 -45.80 -0.31
CA MET A 1 -22.52 -44.94 0.89
C MET A 1 -21.15 -45.17 1.48
N THR A 2 -20.17 -44.37 1.07
CA THR A 2 -18.85 -44.33 1.69
C THR A 2 -18.96 -43.48 2.94
N THR A 3 -18.80 -44.12 4.09
CA THR A 3 -18.69 -43.45 5.39
C THR A 3 -17.42 -42.60 5.41
N GLU A 4 -17.57 -41.28 5.35
CA GLU A 4 -16.51 -40.35 5.75
C GLU A 4 -16.22 -40.58 7.23
N THR A 5 -15.14 -41.31 7.53
CA THR A 5 -14.56 -41.31 8.88
C THR A 5 -14.04 -39.91 9.15
N LYS A 6 -14.74 -39.16 10.01
CA LYS A 6 -14.20 -37.94 10.63
C LYS A 6 -12.86 -38.31 11.25
N SER A 7 -11.78 -37.83 10.63
CA SER A 7 -10.42 -37.94 11.15
C SER A 7 -10.41 -37.24 12.51
N GLU A 8 -9.90 -37.92 13.55
CA GLU A 8 -9.71 -37.30 14.85
C GLU A 8 -8.73 -36.12 14.71
N PRO A 9 -9.00 -34.99 15.40
CA PRO A 9 -8.11 -33.84 15.33
C PRO A 9 -6.72 -34.22 15.82
N ARG A 10 -5.69 -33.95 15.01
CA ARG A 10 -4.29 -34.23 15.37
C ARG A 10 -3.91 -33.41 16.59
N VAL A 11 -3.51 -34.09 17.66
CA VAL A 11 -2.95 -33.47 18.87
C VAL A 11 -1.44 -33.71 18.86
N PRO A 12 -0.61 -32.66 18.74
CA PRO A 12 0.84 -32.78 18.80
C PRO A 12 1.31 -33.35 20.14
N VAL A 13 2.24 -34.30 20.10
CA VAL A 13 2.89 -34.87 21.30
C VAL A 13 4.09 -34.01 21.71
N SER A 14 4.84 -33.52 20.72
CA SER A 14 6.02 -32.67 20.91
C SER A 14 6.15 -31.72 19.72
N THR A 15 6.47 -30.46 20.00
CA THR A 15 6.61 -29.43 18.97
C THR A 15 8.04 -28.91 18.88
N TYR A 16 8.49 -28.58 17.68
CA TYR A 16 9.77 -27.90 17.46
C TYR A 16 9.58 -26.60 16.69
N ARG A 17 9.94 -25.46 17.29
CA ARG A 17 9.75 -24.14 16.68
C ARG A 17 10.77 -23.90 15.56
N LEU A 18 10.28 -23.63 14.36
CA LEU A 18 11.06 -23.21 13.20
C LEU A 18 10.79 -21.73 12.90
N GLN A 19 11.88 -20.97 12.76
CA GLN A 19 11.84 -19.54 12.44
C GLN A 19 12.14 -19.37 10.95
N PHE A 20 11.09 -19.25 10.14
CA PHE A 20 11.22 -19.07 8.70
C PHE A 20 11.58 -17.64 8.33
N ASN A 21 12.53 -17.49 7.41
CA ASN A 21 12.92 -16.22 6.78
C ASN A 21 13.81 -16.54 5.56
N ARG A 22 14.38 -15.51 4.92
CA ARG A 22 15.31 -15.66 3.78
C ARG A 22 16.53 -16.56 4.03
N HIS A 23 16.93 -16.77 5.28
CA HIS A 23 18.07 -17.61 5.66
C HIS A 23 17.68 -19.01 6.14
N PHE A 24 16.39 -19.26 6.37
CA PHE A 24 15.85 -20.56 6.72
C PHE A 24 14.48 -20.74 6.05
N ARG A 25 14.51 -21.35 4.87
CA ARG A 25 13.40 -21.47 3.91
C ARG A 25 12.66 -22.80 4.07
N PHE A 26 11.57 -22.98 3.31
CA PHE A 26 10.84 -24.26 3.27
C PHE A 26 11.73 -25.44 2.85
N THR A 27 12.67 -25.20 1.93
CA THR A 27 13.65 -26.20 1.50
C THR A 27 14.60 -26.64 2.62
N ASP A 28 15.01 -25.69 3.47
CA ASP A 28 15.91 -25.96 4.60
C ASP A 28 15.18 -26.71 5.71
N ALA A 29 13.93 -26.29 6.02
CA ALA A 29 13.05 -27.03 6.91
C ALA A 29 12.83 -28.46 6.41
N LYS A 30 12.55 -28.64 5.11
CA LYS A 30 12.41 -29.96 4.50
C LYS A 30 13.63 -30.85 4.73
N ALA A 31 14.83 -30.31 4.58
CA ALA A 31 16.08 -31.06 4.73
C ALA A 31 16.31 -31.60 6.15
N ILE A 32 15.74 -30.96 7.18
CA ILE A 32 15.90 -31.38 8.58
C ILE A 32 14.76 -32.25 9.14
N ILE A 33 13.68 -32.49 8.37
CA ILE A 33 12.50 -33.23 8.86
C ILE A 33 12.87 -34.62 9.38
N HIS A 34 13.70 -35.39 8.66
CA HIS A 34 14.12 -36.71 9.13
C HIS A 34 14.91 -36.65 10.43
N TYR A 35 15.74 -35.62 10.61
CA TYR A 35 16.45 -35.40 11.86
C TYR A 35 15.47 -35.12 13.01
N LEU A 36 14.48 -34.23 12.80
CA LEU A 36 13.46 -33.93 13.80
C LEU A 36 12.60 -35.15 14.16
N ASN A 37 12.24 -35.97 13.17
CA ASN A 37 11.53 -37.22 13.39
C ASN A 37 12.35 -38.19 14.25
N ASN A 38 13.65 -38.36 13.95
CA ASN A 38 14.55 -39.21 14.73
C ASN A 38 14.77 -38.69 16.16
N LEU A 39 14.71 -37.38 16.35
CA LEU A 39 14.74 -36.74 17.68
C LEU A 39 13.46 -37.01 18.50
N GLY A 40 12.38 -37.47 17.85
CA GLY A 40 11.08 -37.72 18.48
C GLY A 40 10.14 -36.53 18.46
N ILE A 41 10.35 -35.57 17.56
CA ILE A 41 9.42 -34.46 17.33
C ILE A 41 8.22 -34.97 16.53
N SER A 42 7.00 -34.73 17.03
CA SER A 42 5.79 -35.11 16.30
C SER A 42 5.35 -34.04 15.30
N ASP A 43 5.56 -32.76 15.61
CA ASP A 43 5.05 -31.65 14.82
C ASP A 43 6.03 -30.48 14.79
N ILE A 44 6.14 -29.81 13.64
CA ILE A 44 6.82 -28.51 13.60
C ILE A 44 5.87 -27.41 14.09
N TYR A 45 6.39 -26.45 14.83
CA TYR A 45 5.69 -25.20 15.10
C TYR A 45 6.31 -24.13 14.21
N ALA A 46 5.63 -23.78 13.12
CA ALA A 46 6.12 -22.81 12.14
C ALA A 46 5.84 -21.38 12.60
N SER A 47 6.84 -20.50 12.47
CA SER A 47 6.61 -19.05 12.50
C SER A 47 5.69 -18.60 11.37
N PRO A 48 5.14 -17.37 11.43
CA PRO A 48 4.35 -16.83 10.34
C PRO A 48 5.15 -16.84 9.04
N TYR A 49 4.51 -17.29 7.97
CA TYR A 49 5.12 -17.35 6.63
C TYR A 49 4.23 -16.79 5.53
N PHE A 50 3.15 -16.09 5.90
CA PHE A 50 2.44 -15.22 4.96
C PHE A 50 3.30 -14.02 4.60
N LYS A 51 2.99 -13.36 3.49
CA LYS A 51 3.77 -12.25 2.95
C LYS A 51 3.88 -11.14 4.01
N ALA A 52 5.11 -10.96 4.48
CA ALA A 52 5.50 -9.88 5.37
C ALA A 52 6.32 -8.85 4.58
N ARG A 53 6.59 -7.70 5.20
CA ARG A 53 7.45 -6.68 4.62
C ARG A 53 8.79 -7.29 4.16
N GLU A 54 9.27 -6.85 3.00
CA GLU A 54 10.59 -7.23 2.50
C GLU A 54 11.68 -7.12 3.59
N GLY A 55 12.48 -8.18 3.73
CA GLY A 55 13.53 -8.29 4.75
C GLY A 55 13.07 -8.61 6.16
N SER A 56 11.80 -8.91 6.37
CA SER A 56 11.34 -9.44 7.66
C SER A 56 12.04 -10.78 7.98
N LEU A 57 12.64 -10.83 9.17
CA LEU A 57 13.24 -12.05 9.72
C LEU A 57 12.27 -12.82 10.63
N HIS A 58 11.09 -12.27 10.92
CA HIS A 58 10.16 -12.80 11.92
C HIS A 58 8.74 -13.05 11.39
N GLY A 59 8.31 -12.38 10.31
CA GLY A 59 7.03 -12.64 9.64
C GLY A 59 5.78 -12.04 10.30
N TYR A 60 5.92 -11.32 11.43
CA TYR A 60 4.80 -10.71 12.15
C TYR A 60 4.30 -9.39 11.53
N ASP A 61 5.11 -8.74 10.71
CA ASP A 61 4.80 -7.53 9.97
C ASP A 61 4.14 -7.87 8.62
N ILE A 62 2.99 -8.54 8.69
CA ILE A 62 2.22 -9.01 7.52
C ILE A 62 1.77 -7.86 6.64
N VAL A 63 1.96 -7.99 5.33
CA VAL A 63 1.47 -7.05 4.30
C VAL A 63 0.38 -7.66 3.43
N ASP A 64 0.30 -9.00 3.34
CA ASP A 64 -0.76 -9.71 2.62
C ASP A 64 -1.01 -11.09 3.24
N HIS A 65 -2.24 -11.32 3.70
CA HIS A 65 -2.68 -12.57 4.30
C HIS A 65 -3.00 -13.68 3.28
N ASN A 66 -3.06 -13.36 1.99
CA ASN A 66 -3.50 -14.29 0.94
C ASN A 66 -2.35 -14.95 0.19
N THR A 67 -1.10 -14.56 0.47
CA THR A 67 0.08 -14.98 -0.29
C THR A 67 1.18 -15.46 0.66
N LEU A 68 1.88 -16.54 0.29
CA LEU A 68 3.09 -16.98 1.01
C LEU A 68 4.22 -15.97 0.83
N ASN A 69 5.12 -15.86 1.81
CA ASN A 69 6.26 -14.97 1.70
C ASN A 69 7.27 -15.50 0.66
N PRO A 70 7.51 -14.77 -0.45
CA PRO A 70 8.43 -15.22 -1.50
C PRO A 70 9.90 -15.34 -1.02
N GLU A 71 10.27 -14.64 0.06
CA GLU A 71 11.60 -14.80 0.67
C GLU A 71 11.77 -16.15 1.39
N ILE A 72 10.67 -16.75 1.86
CA ILE A 72 10.66 -18.05 2.55
C ILE A 72 10.56 -19.19 1.54
N GLY A 73 9.76 -19.03 0.49
CA GLY A 73 9.72 -19.99 -0.61
C GLY A 73 8.47 -19.93 -1.48
N THR A 74 8.45 -20.78 -2.49
CA THR A 74 7.30 -20.93 -3.40
C THR A 74 6.24 -21.88 -2.83
N GLU A 75 5.05 -21.90 -3.45
CA GLU A 75 4.03 -22.89 -3.10
C GLU A 75 4.54 -24.33 -3.32
N GLU A 76 5.31 -24.59 -4.37
CA GLU A 76 5.89 -25.91 -4.63
C GLU A 76 6.87 -26.33 -3.53
N GLU A 77 7.69 -25.39 -3.06
CA GLU A 77 8.61 -25.63 -1.94
C GLU A 77 7.84 -25.91 -0.64
N TYR A 78 6.77 -25.16 -0.36
CA TYR A 78 5.87 -25.42 0.76
C TYR A 78 5.24 -26.80 0.67
N HIS A 79 4.61 -27.16 -0.45
CA HIS A 79 4.04 -28.49 -0.67
C HIS A 79 5.10 -29.59 -0.53
N GLY A 80 6.31 -29.34 -1.02
CA GLY A 80 7.44 -30.25 -0.87
C GLY A 80 7.83 -30.51 0.59
N MET A 81 7.76 -29.50 1.47
CA MET A 81 7.97 -29.63 2.91
C MET A 81 6.81 -30.40 3.57
N ILE A 82 5.56 -30.06 3.25
CA ILE A 82 4.37 -30.73 3.80
C ILE A 82 4.36 -32.22 3.45
N GLN A 83 4.67 -32.58 2.21
CA GLN A 83 4.76 -33.99 1.80
C GLN A 83 5.80 -34.76 2.61
N GLU A 84 6.93 -34.13 2.95
CA GLU A 84 7.99 -34.78 3.72
C GLU A 84 7.61 -34.95 5.20
N LEU A 85 6.89 -33.98 5.78
CA LEU A 85 6.28 -34.12 7.11
C LEU A 85 5.34 -35.33 7.12
N TRP A 86 4.46 -35.44 6.13
CA TRP A 86 3.49 -36.54 6.04
C TRP A 86 4.16 -37.90 5.91
N LYS A 87 5.25 -38.03 5.13
CA LYS A 87 6.01 -39.28 5.04
C LYS A 87 6.60 -39.71 6.39
N CYS A 88 6.94 -38.76 7.26
CA CYS A 88 7.42 -39.03 8.61
C CYS A 88 6.28 -39.16 9.64
N GLY A 89 5.01 -39.09 9.23
CA GLY A 89 3.87 -39.05 10.16
C GLY A 89 3.83 -37.78 11.02
N MET A 90 4.58 -36.75 10.64
CA MET A 90 4.67 -35.47 11.33
C MET A 90 3.58 -34.50 10.83
N GLY A 91 3.24 -33.53 11.67
CA GLY A 91 2.32 -32.44 11.32
C GLY A 91 2.93 -31.06 11.54
N GLN A 92 2.07 -30.05 11.49
CA GLN A 92 2.45 -28.65 11.59
C GLN A 92 1.42 -27.87 12.41
N ILE A 93 1.91 -27.01 13.28
CA ILE A 93 1.18 -25.89 13.87
C ILE A 93 1.69 -24.62 13.21
N LEU A 94 0.79 -23.79 12.69
CA LEU A 94 1.13 -22.48 12.14
C LEU A 94 0.86 -21.37 13.15
N ASP A 95 1.85 -20.54 13.39
CA ASP A 95 1.69 -19.25 14.04
C ASP A 95 1.03 -18.24 13.09
N ILE A 96 -0.10 -17.66 13.49
CA ILE A 96 -0.88 -16.72 12.69
C ILE A 96 -0.99 -15.38 13.39
N VAL A 97 -1.08 -14.30 12.60
CA VAL A 97 -1.16 -12.92 13.11
C VAL A 97 -2.47 -12.29 12.66
N PRO A 98 -3.59 -12.56 13.34
CA PRO A 98 -4.91 -12.04 12.93
C PRO A 98 -5.15 -10.59 13.37
N ASN A 99 -4.37 -10.07 14.31
CA ASN A 99 -4.68 -8.82 15.00
C ASN A 99 -4.17 -7.57 14.27
N HIS A 100 -3.10 -7.66 13.48
CA HIS A 100 -2.45 -6.48 12.91
C HIS A 100 -1.76 -6.78 11.57
N MET A 101 -1.56 -5.70 10.81
CA MET A 101 -0.78 -5.66 9.57
C MET A 101 0.27 -4.56 9.64
N CYS A 102 1.32 -4.68 8.83
CA CYS A 102 2.35 -3.67 8.68
C CYS A 102 1.82 -2.47 7.86
N ILE A 103 1.90 -1.27 8.44
CA ILE A 103 1.47 -0.01 7.79
C ILE A 103 2.65 0.81 7.27
N THR A 104 3.89 0.43 7.60
CA THR A 104 5.12 1.14 7.20
C THR A 104 5.71 0.61 5.88
N SER A 105 5.13 -0.47 5.33
CA SER A 105 5.49 -1.02 4.02
C SER A 105 4.50 -0.56 2.96
N ASN A 106 5.05 -0.16 1.81
CA ASN A 106 4.26 0.20 0.63
C ASN A 106 3.58 -1.02 -0.02
N GLU A 107 3.91 -2.24 0.44
CA GLU A 107 3.35 -3.50 -0.07
C GLU A 107 1.97 -3.84 0.51
N ASN A 108 1.54 -3.17 1.59
CA ASN A 108 0.21 -3.37 2.14
C ASN A 108 -0.83 -2.63 1.29
N THR A 109 -1.36 -3.32 0.30
CA THR A 109 -2.31 -2.76 -0.68
C THR A 109 -3.62 -2.31 -0.03
N TRP A 110 -4.07 -2.98 1.04
CA TRP A 110 -5.26 -2.60 1.79
C TRP A 110 -5.05 -1.28 2.50
N TRP A 111 -3.90 -1.11 3.15
CA TRP A 111 -3.55 0.15 3.82
C TRP A 111 -3.39 1.30 2.83
N MET A 112 -2.68 1.07 1.72
CA MET A 112 -2.53 2.06 0.65
C MET A 112 -3.90 2.48 0.08
N ASP A 113 -4.81 1.52 -0.09
CA ASP A 113 -6.16 1.84 -0.55
C ASP A 113 -6.95 2.69 0.46
N VAL A 114 -6.86 2.40 1.77
CA VAL A 114 -7.47 3.22 2.82
C VAL A 114 -6.89 4.64 2.83
N LEU A 115 -5.57 4.80 2.67
CA LEU A 115 -4.94 6.12 2.61
C LEU A 115 -5.36 6.93 1.37
N GLU A 116 -5.71 6.27 0.28
CA GLU A 116 -6.22 6.92 -0.94
C GLU A 116 -7.72 7.23 -0.87
N ASN A 117 -8.50 6.32 -0.28
CA ASN A 117 -9.97 6.28 -0.39
C ASN A 117 -10.72 6.59 0.91
N GLY A 118 -10.01 6.75 2.02
CA GLY A 118 -10.54 7.11 3.33
C GLY A 118 -11.60 6.17 3.85
N SER A 119 -12.55 6.73 4.60
CA SER A 119 -13.63 5.97 5.25
C SER A 119 -14.54 5.23 4.25
N GLY A 120 -14.56 5.63 2.98
CA GLY A 120 -15.27 4.92 1.91
C GLY A 120 -14.45 3.81 1.23
N SER A 121 -13.24 3.49 1.69
CA SER A 121 -12.48 2.33 1.19
C SER A 121 -13.23 1.02 1.49
N ILE A 122 -13.18 0.05 0.58
CA ILE A 122 -13.67 -1.32 0.83
C ILE A 122 -12.87 -2.05 1.92
N TYR A 123 -11.69 -1.54 2.25
CA TYR A 123 -10.82 -2.05 3.31
C TYR A 123 -10.89 -1.21 4.59
N ALA A 124 -11.71 -0.15 4.65
CA ALA A 124 -11.77 0.73 5.83
C ALA A 124 -12.10 -0.05 7.11
N ASP A 125 -13.06 -0.99 7.04
CA ASP A 125 -13.50 -1.78 8.20
C ASP A 125 -12.52 -2.91 8.60
N PHE A 126 -11.43 -3.12 7.84
CA PHE A 126 -10.34 -4.04 8.22
C PHE A 126 -9.34 -3.39 9.18
N PHE A 127 -9.38 -2.07 9.33
CA PHE A 127 -8.53 -1.32 10.23
C PHE A 127 -9.38 -0.61 11.29
N ASP A 128 -8.93 -0.67 12.54
CA ASP A 128 -9.60 0.01 13.65
C ASP A 128 -9.22 1.50 13.65
N ILE A 129 -9.95 2.30 12.86
CA ILE A 129 -9.72 3.74 12.67
C ILE A 129 -10.92 4.53 13.22
N ASP A 130 -10.64 5.46 14.14
CA ASP A 130 -11.60 6.47 14.55
C ASP A 130 -11.67 7.61 13.52
N TRP A 131 -12.68 7.57 12.65
CA TRP A 131 -12.90 8.58 11.61
C TRP A 131 -13.60 9.86 12.12
N GLU A 132 -14.16 9.83 13.34
CA GLU A 132 -14.83 10.99 13.96
C GLU A 132 -14.22 11.31 15.35
N PRO A 133 -12.91 11.59 15.43
CA PRO A 133 -12.25 11.84 16.70
C PRO A 133 -12.71 13.18 17.31
N VAL A 134 -12.48 13.33 18.62
CA VAL A 134 -12.80 14.57 19.37
C VAL A 134 -12.17 15.81 18.75
N LYS A 135 -10.99 15.69 18.14
CA LYS A 135 -10.33 16.77 17.40
C LYS A 135 -10.94 16.88 16.01
N ILE A 136 -11.81 17.87 15.81
CA ILE A 136 -12.53 18.12 14.55
C ILE A 136 -11.57 18.27 13.35
N GLU A 137 -10.37 18.80 13.55
CA GLU A 137 -9.33 18.93 12.50
C GLU A 137 -8.84 17.59 11.93
N LEU A 138 -9.05 16.49 12.67
CA LEU A 138 -8.69 15.12 12.29
C LEU A 138 -9.91 14.33 11.79
N LYS A 139 -11.08 14.97 11.63
CA LYS A 139 -12.24 14.30 11.06
C LYS A 139 -11.91 13.75 9.68
N ASP A 140 -12.27 12.49 9.46
CA ASP A 140 -11.98 11.72 8.25
C ASP A 140 -10.48 11.65 7.89
N LYS A 141 -9.59 11.78 8.90
CA LYS A 141 -8.13 11.70 8.72
C LYS A 141 -7.45 10.71 9.65
N VAL A 142 -6.41 10.07 9.11
CA VAL A 142 -5.49 9.18 9.82
C VAL A 142 -4.23 9.96 10.21
N LEU A 143 -3.90 9.98 11.50
CA LEU A 143 -2.62 10.53 11.96
C LEU A 143 -1.51 9.48 11.83
N ILE A 144 -0.45 9.78 11.10
CA ILE A 144 0.69 8.87 10.88
C ILE A 144 1.95 9.50 11.50
N PRO A 145 2.36 9.07 12.71
CA PRO A 145 3.60 9.52 13.31
C PRO A 145 4.76 8.78 12.65
N ILE A 146 5.46 9.43 11.72
CA ILE A 146 6.59 8.83 10.99
C ILE A 146 7.69 9.82 10.66
N LEU A 147 7.40 11.12 10.77
CA LEU A 147 8.38 12.16 10.50
C LEU A 147 9.46 12.17 11.59
N GLY A 148 10.70 12.39 11.19
CA GLY A 148 11.84 12.48 12.10
C GLY A 148 11.95 13.84 12.80
N ASP A 149 11.23 14.84 12.30
CA ASP A 149 11.23 16.23 12.79
C ASP A 149 9.83 16.84 12.59
N GLN A 150 9.65 18.10 12.99
CA GLN A 150 8.40 18.82 12.81
C GLN A 150 8.03 18.95 11.33
N TYR A 151 6.75 18.76 11.00
CA TYR A 151 6.25 18.75 9.61
C TYR A 151 6.75 19.92 8.74
N GLY A 152 6.68 21.16 9.24
CA GLY A 152 7.13 22.33 8.47
C GLY A 152 8.62 22.30 8.15
N ILE A 153 9.45 21.84 9.09
CA ILE A 153 10.90 21.68 8.88
C ILE A 153 11.17 20.60 7.83
N VAL A 154 10.48 19.46 7.92
CA VAL A 154 10.62 18.35 6.96
C VAL A 154 10.21 18.78 5.55
N LEU A 155 9.11 19.54 5.44
CA LEU A 155 8.61 20.09 4.19
C LEU A 155 9.64 21.05 3.56
N GLU A 156 10.12 22.04 4.31
CA GLU A 156 11.11 23.03 3.84
C GLU A 156 12.47 22.41 3.47
N ARG A 157 12.84 21.31 4.12
CA ARG A 157 14.05 20.53 3.76
C ARG A 157 13.91 19.72 2.47
N GLN A 158 12.73 19.71 1.85
CA GLN A 158 12.38 18.90 0.68
C GLN A 158 12.49 17.39 0.94
N GLU A 159 12.24 16.96 2.18
CA GLU A 159 12.23 15.54 2.52
C GLU A 159 10.89 14.87 2.13
N LEU A 160 9.84 15.68 2.02
CA LEU A 160 8.57 15.30 1.40
C LEU A 160 8.63 15.63 -0.10
N GLN A 161 8.45 14.62 -0.95
CA GLN A 161 8.55 14.76 -2.41
C GLN A 161 7.32 14.19 -3.10
N LEU A 162 6.58 15.04 -3.79
CA LEU A 162 5.58 14.65 -4.76
C LEU A 162 6.27 14.00 -5.97
N ALA A 163 5.71 12.91 -6.45
CA ALA A 163 6.15 12.21 -7.65
C ALA A 163 4.94 11.72 -8.46
N PHE A 164 5.13 11.55 -9.77
CA PHE A 164 4.14 10.95 -10.66
C PHE A 164 4.73 9.68 -11.30
N GLU A 165 4.04 8.56 -11.15
CA GLU A 165 4.46 7.27 -11.68
C GLU A 165 3.25 6.39 -12.02
N ASN A 166 3.29 5.74 -13.19
CA ASN A 166 2.27 4.78 -13.64
C ASN A 166 0.81 5.29 -13.61
N GLY A 167 0.59 6.60 -13.70
CA GLY A 167 -0.76 7.20 -13.67
C GLY A 167 -1.18 7.73 -12.31
N ASP A 168 -0.34 7.55 -11.29
CA ASP A 168 -0.61 7.94 -9.91
C ASP A 168 0.35 9.03 -9.43
N PHE A 169 -0.16 9.90 -8.55
CA PHE A 169 0.67 10.79 -7.76
C PHE A 169 0.90 10.20 -6.38
N PHE A 170 2.15 10.28 -5.91
CA PHE A 170 2.54 9.82 -4.58
C PHE A 170 3.33 10.89 -3.86
N LEU A 171 3.21 10.90 -2.55
CA LEU A 171 4.12 11.59 -1.65
C LEU A 171 5.17 10.59 -1.14
N TYR A 172 6.43 10.93 -1.30
CA TYR A 172 7.55 10.19 -0.74
C TYR A 172 8.11 10.90 0.48
N TYR A 173 8.40 10.14 1.53
CA TYR A 173 9.22 10.54 2.66
C TYR A 173 10.32 9.49 2.83
N TYR A 174 11.49 9.77 2.25
CA TYR A 174 12.54 8.75 2.05
C TYR A 174 11.97 7.50 1.36
N GLN A 175 12.01 6.33 2.01
CA GLN A 175 11.47 5.07 1.51
C GLN A 175 9.94 4.93 1.65
N HIS A 176 9.30 5.77 2.47
CA HIS A 176 7.86 5.70 2.69
C HIS A 176 7.11 6.36 1.54
N LYS A 177 6.06 5.69 1.08
CA LYS A 177 5.25 6.13 -0.05
C LYS A 177 3.80 6.23 0.39
N PHE A 178 3.16 7.37 0.08
CA PHE A 178 1.77 7.62 0.41
C PHE A 178 1.02 8.03 -0.86
N PRO A 179 -0.19 7.49 -1.11
CA PRO A 179 -0.95 7.88 -2.29
C PRO A 179 -1.45 9.32 -2.14
N ILE A 180 -1.56 10.02 -3.26
CA ILE A 180 -2.34 11.26 -3.33
C ILE A 180 -3.76 10.88 -3.75
N ARG A 181 -4.77 11.49 -3.13
CA ARG A 181 -6.17 11.24 -3.44
C ARG A 181 -6.45 11.65 -4.90
N PRO A 182 -7.06 10.79 -5.74
CA PRO A 182 -7.26 11.07 -7.17
C PRO A 182 -7.96 12.41 -7.43
N LYS A 183 -9.00 12.76 -6.67
CA LYS A 183 -9.70 14.04 -6.85
C LYS A 183 -8.79 15.27 -6.67
N THR A 184 -7.74 15.17 -5.84
CA THR A 184 -6.77 16.26 -5.63
C THR A 184 -5.69 16.34 -6.71
N TYR A 185 -5.66 15.40 -7.67
CA TYR A 185 -4.81 15.54 -8.85
C TYR A 185 -5.18 16.80 -9.65
N ILE A 186 -6.43 17.27 -9.51
CA ILE A 186 -6.91 18.52 -10.11
C ILE A 186 -5.98 19.69 -9.76
N ASP A 187 -5.59 19.83 -8.48
CA ASP A 187 -4.76 20.94 -8.02
C ASP A 187 -3.38 20.93 -8.70
N ILE A 188 -2.82 19.73 -8.91
CA ILE A 188 -1.53 19.52 -9.58
C ILE A 188 -1.65 19.82 -11.08
N LEU A 189 -2.72 19.32 -11.73
CA LEU A 189 -2.92 19.45 -13.17
C LEU A 189 -3.39 20.86 -13.58
N GLN A 190 -4.03 21.62 -12.68
CA GLN A 190 -4.52 22.96 -12.95
C GLN A 190 -3.50 24.08 -12.67
N TYR A 191 -2.48 23.84 -11.83
CA TYR A 191 -1.57 24.87 -11.31
C TYR A 191 -1.03 25.87 -12.37
N ARG A 192 -0.64 25.37 -13.55
CA ARG A 192 -0.13 26.18 -14.68
C ARG A 192 -0.91 25.96 -15.97
N ILE A 193 -2.17 25.56 -15.88
CA ILE A 193 -2.94 25.15 -17.05
C ILE A 193 -3.08 26.26 -18.11
N ASP A 194 -3.12 27.52 -17.69
CA ASP A 194 -3.23 28.64 -18.63
C ASP A 194 -1.95 28.84 -19.46
N GLU A 195 -0.77 28.51 -18.93
CA GLU A 195 0.47 28.48 -19.71
C GLU A 195 0.39 27.40 -20.80
N LEU A 196 -0.13 26.23 -20.46
CA LEU A 196 -0.33 25.14 -21.41
C LEU A 196 -1.36 25.51 -22.50
N LYS A 197 -2.46 26.18 -22.12
CA LYS A 197 -3.47 26.70 -23.07
C LYS A 197 -2.93 27.80 -23.99
N ASN A 198 -1.92 28.56 -23.56
CA ASN A 198 -1.28 29.55 -24.42
C ASN A 198 -0.27 28.90 -25.37
N LEU A 199 0.37 27.82 -24.93
CA LEU A 199 1.31 27.04 -25.74
C LEU A 199 0.58 26.19 -26.80
N LEU A 200 -0.55 25.58 -26.44
CA LEU A 200 -1.34 24.70 -27.29
C LEU A 200 -2.60 25.41 -27.78
N THR A 201 -2.98 25.26 -29.06
CA THR A 201 -4.25 25.83 -29.56
C THR A 201 -5.46 25.20 -28.84
N PRO A 202 -6.59 25.92 -28.69
CA PRO A 202 -7.80 25.38 -28.03
C PRO A 202 -8.33 24.07 -28.66
N GLU A 203 -8.14 23.89 -29.96
CA GLU A 203 -8.53 22.68 -30.70
C GLU A 203 -7.53 21.53 -30.55
N ASN A 204 -6.43 21.72 -29.81
CA ASN A 204 -5.41 20.70 -29.64
C ASN A 204 -6.00 19.47 -28.91
N PRO A 205 -5.91 18.26 -29.50
CA PRO A 205 -6.53 17.07 -28.93
C PRO A 205 -5.92 16.66 -27.58
N HIS A 206 -4.65 16.97 -27.35
CA HIS A 206 -3.97 16.67 -26.09
C HIS A 206 -4.42 17.58 -24.97
N LEU A 207 -4.56 18.88 -25.23
CA LEU A 207 -5.14 19.81 -24.26
C LEU A 207 -6.57 19.39 -23.89
N ASN A 208 -7.39 19.03 -24.88
CA ASN A 208 -8.76 18.58 -24.65
C ASN A 208 -8.85 17.27 -23.85
N GLU A 209 -7.95 16.31 -24.08
CA GLU A 209 -7.89 15.08 -23.28
C GLU A 209 -7.50 15.38 -21.83
N LEU A 210 -6.50 16.23 -21.59
CA LEU A 210 -6.13 16.63 -20.22
C LEU A 210 -7.29 17.32 -19.48
N LEU A 211 -8.00 18.23 -20.15
CA LEU A 211 -9.18 18.89 -19.59
C LEU A 211 -10.33 17.90 -19.33
N SER A 212 -10.51 16.90 -20.19
CA SER A 212 -11.45 15.80 -19.98
C SER A 212 -11.09 14.96 -18.76
N ILE A 213 -9.80 14.64 -18.56
CA ILE A 213 -9.29 13.93 -17.38
C ILE A 213 -9.58 14.74 -16.11
N ILE A 214 -9.26 16.03 -16.09
CA ILE A 214 -9.54 16.93 -14.96
C ILE A 214 -11.04 16.96 -14.65
N THR A 215 -11.88 17.00 -15.68
CA THR A 215 -13.34 16.96 -15.51
C THR A 215 -13.78 15.63 -14.89
N ALA A 216 -13.25 14.50 -15.35
CA ALA A 216 -13.57 13.19 -14.81
C ALA A 216 -13.15 13.05 -13.33
N LEU A 217 -11.97 13.57 -12.96
CA LEU A 217 -11.52 13.63 -11.56
C LEU A 217 -12.49 14.39 -10.66
N ASN A 218 -13.06 15.49 -11.15
CA ASN A 218 -13.98 16.32 -10.37
C ASN A 218 -15.30 15.59 -10.05
N HIS A 219 -15.74 14.71 -10.95
CA HIS A 219 -16.97 13.93 -10.82
C HIS A 219 -16.80 12.66 -9.98
N LEU A 220 -15.58 12.31 -9.55
CA LEU A 220 -15.38 11.17 -8.67
C LEU A 220 -16.25 11.31 -7.40
N PRO A 221 -16.98 10.24 -7.00
CA PRO A 221 -17.70 10.20 -5.74
C PRO A 221 -16.80 10.53 -4.55
N SER A 222 -17.40 11.03 -3.46
CA SER A 222 -16.64 11.39 -2.25
C SER A 222 -15.90 10.19 -1.67
N TYR A 223 -14.75 10.45 -1.05
CA TYR A 223 -14.01 9.44 -0.29
C TYR A 223 -14.71 9.05 1.01
N THR A 224 -15.70 9.82 1.45
CA THR A 224 -16.58 9.52 2.60
C THR A 224 -17.88 8.83 2.19
N GLU A 225 -18.09 8.58 0.89
CA GLU A 225 -19.31 7.92 0.39
C GLU A 225 -19.39 6.48 0.91
N LYS A 226 -20.59 6.08 1.31
CA LYS A 226 -20.89 4.78 1.91
C LYS A 226 -21.83 3.93 1.06
N ASP A 227 -22.47 4.53 0.05
CA ASP A 227 -23.27 3.79 -0.93
C ASP A 227 -22.40 2.83 -1.77
N PRO A 228 -22.63 1.50 -1.72
CA PRO A 228 -21.84 0.52 -2.46
C PRO A 228 -21.76 0.77 -3.96
N GLU A 229 -22.82 1.29 -4.59
CA GLU A 229 -22.83 1.55 -6.04
C GLU A 229 -21.86 2.68 -6.41
N LYS A 230 -21.87 3.76 -5.62
CA LYS A 230 -20.95 4.89 -5.81
C LYS A 230 -19.52 4.58 -5.39
N ILE A 231 -19.33 3.72 -4.38
CA ILE A 231 -18.02 3.18 -4.06
C ILE A 231 -17.49 2.43 -5.30
N ALA A 232 -18.24 1.47 -5.83
CA ALA A 232 -17.85 0.73 -7.03
C ALA A 232 -17.60 1.64 -8.25
N GLU A 233 -18.42 2.66 -8.44
CA GLU A 233 -18.20 3.71 -9.46
C GLU A 233 -16.85 4.39 -9.27
N ARG A 234 -16.55 4.91 -8.07
CA ARG A 234 -15.27 5.56 -7.78
C ARG A 234 -14.08 4.64 -8.06
N TYR A 235 -14.14 3.38 -7.65
CA TYR A 235 -13.06 2.41 -7.91
C TYR A 235 -12.85 2.18 -9.41
N ARG A 236 -13.93 2.06 -10.18
CA ARG A 236 -13.82 1.90 -11.63
C ARG A 236 -13.28 3.17 -12.31
N GLU A 237 -13.88 4.31 -12.01
CA GLU A 237 -13.56 5.57 -12.68
C GLU A 237 -12.15 6.06 -12.33
N LYS A 238 -11.71 5.95 -11.06
CA LYS A 238 -10.34 6.37 -10.67
C LYS A 238 -9.27 5.61 -11.46
N GLU A 239 -9.43 4.30 -11.66
CA GLU A 239 -8.46 3.47 -12.38
C GLU A 239 -8.48 3.75 -13.90
N ILE A 240 -9.66 4.00 -14.48
CA ILE A 240 -9.78 4.47 -15.86
C ILE A 240 -9.07 5.81 -16.05
N ILE A 241 -9.27 6.75 -15.13
CA ILE A 241 -8.65 8.07 -15.18
C ILE A 241 -7.13 7.96 -15.07
N LYS A 242 -6.60 7.21 -14.08
CA LYS A 242 -5.16 6.99 -13.91
C LYS A 242 -4.53 6.40 -15.17
N LYS A 243 -5.17 5.40 -15.79
CA LYS A 243 -4.71 4.80 -17.04
C LYS A 243 -4.71 5.80 -18.20
N ARG A 244 -5.77 6.61 -18.34
CA ARG A 244 -5.84 7.68 -19.35
C ARG A 244 -4.71 8.69 -19.14
N LEU A 245 -4.52 9.15 -17.91
CA LEU A 245 -3.46 10.09 -17.54
C LEU A 245 -2.07 9.52 -17.84
N TRP A 246 -1.82 8.25 -17.49
CA TRP A 246 -0.55 7.58 -17.80
C TRP A 246 -0.27 7.47 -19.30
N ASN A 247 -1.26 7.02 -20.07
CA ASN A 247 -1.13 6.93 -21.53
C ASN A 247 -0.88 8.30 -22.15
N HIS A 248 -1.54 9.33 -21.62
CA HIS A 248 -1.40 10.68 -22.10
C HIS A 248 -0.01 11.26 -21.79
N TYR A 249 0.46 11.09 -20.56
CA TYR A 249 1.80 11.43 -20.11
C TYR A 249 2.88 10.68 -20.91
N SER A 250 2.70 9.40 -21.17
CA SER A 250 3.70 8.57 -21.86
C SER A 250 3.70 8.80 -23.38
N GLY A 251 2.57 9.23 -23.94
CA GLY A 251 2.38 9.36 -25.38
C GLY A 251 2.61 10.76 -25.94
N ASN A 252 2.76 11.80 -25.10
CA ASN A 252 2.93 13.18 -25.56
C ASN A 252 3.98 13.94 -24.73
N LEU A 253 4.96 14.54 -25.41
CA LEU A 253 6.10 15.20 -24.77
C LEU A 253 5.72 16.51 -24.08
N GLU A 254 4.82 17.30 -24.66
CA GLU A 254 4.36 18.56 -24.09
C GLU A 254 3.63 18.33 -22.77
N ILE A 255 2.75 17.33 -22.72
CA ILE A 255 1.99 16.94 -21.52
C ILE A 255 2.91 16.33 -20.47
N LYS A 256 3.85 15.48 -20.89
CA LYS A 256 4.90 14.96 -20.00
C LYS A 256 5.67 16.10 -19.32
N THR A 257 6.17 17.03 -20.13
CA THR A 257 6.97 18.17 -19.65
C THR A 257 6.14 19.04 -18.72
N PHE A 258 4.88 19.31 -19.05
CA PHE A 258 3.96 20.06 -18.21
C PHE A 258 3.76 19.41 -16.83
N ILE A 259 3.47 18.11 -16.78
CA ILE A 259 3.26 17.39 -15.52
C ILE A 259 4.58 17.32 -14.73
N ASP A 260 5.70 17.00 -15.36
CA ASP A 260 7.02 16.91 -14.72
C ASP A 260 7.42 18.27 -14.12
N GLU A 261 7.16 19.38 -14.81
CA GLU A 261 7.42 20.72 -14.30
C GLU A 261 6.49 21.13 -13.16
N ASN A 262 5.21 20.75 -13.20
CA ASN A 262 4.28 21.01 -12.09
C ASN A 262 4.74 20.26 -10.85
N VAL A 263 5.05 18.96 -10.96
CA VAL A 263 5.59 18.16 -9.85
C VAL A 263 6.86 18.80 -9.29
N ARG A 264 7.81 19.17 -10.15
CA ARG A 264 9.05 19.84 -9.74
C ARG A 264 8.80 21.15 -9.00
N THR A 265 7.85 21.95 -9.48
CA THR A 265 7.55 23.27 -8.90
C THR A 265 6.83 23.13 -7.55
N LEU A 266 5.90 22.18 -7.45
CA LEU A 266 5.15 21.91 -6.22
C LEU A 266 6.04 21.34 -5.12
N ASN A 267 7.14 20.66 -5.45
CA ASN A 267 8.16 20.24 -4.49
C ASN A 267 8.96 21.41 -3.86
N GLY A 268 8.62 22.65 -4.20
CA GLY A 268 9.17 23.85 -3.60
C GLY A 268 10.63 24.11 -3.97
N VAL A 269 11.21 25.12 -3.33
CA VAL A 269 12.60 25.53 -3.46
C VAL A 269 13.14 25.78 -2.06
N LYS A 270 14.27 25.16 -1.72
CA LYS A 270 14.96 25.40 -0.43
C LYS A 270 15.19 26.89 -0.21
N ASP A 271 15.09 27.29 1.05
CA ASP A 271 15.25 28.67 1.51
C ASP A 271 14.16 29.65 1.00
N LYS A 272 13.07 29.15 0.41
CA LYS A 272 11.87 29.90 0.04
C LYS A 272 10.60 29.26 0.62
N PRO A 273 10.27 29.52 1.90
CA PRO A 273 9.13 28.89 2.57
C PRO A 273 7.81 28.99 1.81
N GLU A 274 7.53 30.13 1.19
CA GLU A 274 6.31 30.38 0.41
C GLU A 274 6.17 29.48 -0.83
N SER A 275 7.27 28.87 -1.29
CA SER A 275 7.23 27.93 -2.42
C SER A 275 6.60 26.58 -2.06
N PHE A 276 6.43 26.30 -0.77
CA PHE A 276 5.83 25.06 -0.26
C PHE A 276 4.32 25.17 0.01
N ASP A 277 3.73 26.38 -0.04
CA ASP A 277 2.32 26.62 0.27
C ASP A 277 1.39 25.71 -0.54
N PHE A 278 1.72 25.45 -1.81
CA PHE A 278 0.92 24.55 -2.64
C PHE A 278 0.98 23.09 -2.18
N LEU A 279 2.18 22.58 -1.90
CA LEU A 279 2.32 21.21 -1.41
C LEU A 279 1.68 21.07 -0.03
N ASP A 280 1.83 22.05 0.86
CA ASP A 280 1.15 22.05 2.15
C ASP A 280 -0.38 21.97 2.00
N ASN A 281 -0.96 22.81 1.14
CA ASN A 281 -2.40 22.79 0.86
C ASN A 281 -2.85 21.46 0.24
N LEU A 282 -2.05 20.88 -0.66
CA LEU A 282 -2.33 19.56 -1.22
C LEU A 282 -2.31 18.48 -0.13
N LEU A 283 -1.29 18.47 0.75
CA LEU A 283 -1.15 17.52 1.84
C LEU A 283 -2.26 17.66 2.88
N ASN A 284 -2.72 18.88 3.14
CA ASN A 284 -3.86 19.14 4.02
C ASN A 284 -5.20 18.59 3.47
N GLN A 285 -5.30 18.26 2.19
CA GLN A 285 -6.49 17.64 1.60
C GLN A 285 -6.47 16.11 1.61
N GLN A 286 -5.35 15.50 2.00
CA GLN A 286 -5.22 14.04 2.04
C GLN A 286 -5.93 13.43 3.24
N ILE A 287 -6.17 12.14 3.15
CA ILE A 287 -6.80 11.31 4.20
C ILE A 287 -5.85 11.10 5.36
N TYR A 288 -4.56 11.38 5.21
CA TYR A 288 -3.59 11.25 6.27
C TYR A 288 -2.96 12.59 6.62
N ARG A 289 -2.48 12.68 7.87
CA ARG A 289 -1.62 13.75 8.34
C ARG A 289 -0.34 13.13 8.86
N LEU A 290 0.77 13.43 8.19
CA LEU A 290 2.08 13.02 8.66
C LEU A 290 2.48 13.88 9.86
N SER A 291 3.02 13.25 10.89
CA SER A 291 3.42 13.92 12.12
C SER A 291 4.73 13.36 12.66
N GLN A 292 5.37 14.13 13.53
CA GLN A 292 6.60 13.71 14.21
C GLN A 292 6.27 12.66 15.27
N TRP A 293 7.16 11.68 15.44
CA TRP A 293 7.19 10.85 16.65
C TRP A 293 7.55 11.74 17.86
N SER A 294 6.60 11.98 18.75
CA SER A 294 6.84 12.61 20.06
C SER A 294 7.27 11.59 21.10
#